data_AF-A0A537EUY8-F1
#
_entry.id   AF-A0A537EUY8-F1
#
_cell.length_a   1.000
_cell.length_b   1.000
_cell.length_c   1.000
_cell.angle_alpha   90.00
_cell.angle_beta   90.00
_cell.angle_gamma   90.00
#
_symmetry.space_group_name_H-M   'P 1'
#
loop_
_entity.id
_entity.type
_entity.pdbx_description
1 polymer ?
#
loop_
_entity_poly.entity_id
_entity_poly.type
_entity_poly.pdbx_seq_one_letter_code
_entity_poly.pdbx_strand_id
1 'polypeptide(L)'
;LKTLGGGIVGMTGAPEAFLARELEICYASISFVSNMAAGLQRTLSAKEVEEKGRETGQILNKILIEAIGKIPDGREGCSCGRALAQAQLNKPEVKEQTC
;
A
#
# COMPACT_ATOMS: atom_id res chain seq x y z
N LEU A 1 -16.18 -8.31 -8.78
CA LEU A 1 -14.74 -8.36 -8.40
C LEU A 1 -13.98 -9.45 -9.14
N LYS A 2 -14.37 -10.73 -9.04
CA LYS A 2 -13.68 -11.82 -9.76
C LYS A 2 -13.60 -11.60 -11.28
N THR A 3 -14.70 -11.14 -11.90
CA THR A 3 -14.73 -10.77 -13.33
C THR A 3 -13.83 -9.58 -13.68
N LEU A 4 -13.55 -8.70 -12.70
CA LEU A 4 -12.67 -7.54 -12.85
C LEU A 4 -11.19 -7.89 -12.54
N GLY A 5 -10.88 -9.15 -12.25
CA GLY A 5 -9.53 -9.59 -11.86
C GLY A 5 -9.14 -9.31 -10.41
N GLY A 6 -10.07 -8.85 -9.56
CA GLY A 6 -9.80 -8.59 -8.15
C GLY A 6 -9.70 -9.86 -7.32
N GLY A 7 -8.58 -10.05 -6.61
CA GLY A 7 -8.32 -11.20 -5.74
C GLY A 7 -8.57 -10.98 -4.24
N ILE A 8 -8.42 -9.74 -3.76
CA ILE A 8 -8.63 -9.35 -2.36
C ILE A 8 -9.47 -8.07 -2.29
N VAL A 9 -10.08 -7.81 -1.13
CA VAL A 9 -10.88 -6.60 -0.89
C VAL A 9 -10.43 -5.94 0.41
N GLY A 10 -10.40 -4.61 0.41
CA GLY A 10 -10.07 -3.78 1.58
C GLY A 10 -10.65 -2.37 1.38
N MET A 11 -10.62 -1.56 2.44
CA MET A 11 -11.25 -0.23 2.43
C MET A 11 -10.24 0.92 2.52
N THR A 12 -8.96 0.64 2.79
CA THR A 12 -7.97 1.67 3.13
C THR A 12 -6.97 1.97 2.00
N GLY A 13 -6.73 1.02 1.09
CA GLY A 13 -5.70 1.18 0.06
C GLY A 13 -5.95 2.34 -0.93
N ALA A 14 -7.22 2.68 -1.17
CA ALA A 14 -7.61 3.90 -1.87
C ALA A 14 -8.30 4.85 -0.88
N PRO A 15 -7.89 6.12 -0.76
CA PRO A 15 -6.96 6.84 -1.65
C PRO A 15 -5.47 6.80 -1.24
N GLU A 16 -5.10 6.05 -0.20
CA GLU A 16 -3.73 6.04 0.35
C GLU A 16 -2.64 5.82 -0.70
N ALA A 17 -2.80 4.83 -1.58
CA ALA A 17 -1.83 4.54 -2.64
C ALA A 17 -1.69 5.67 -3.66
N PHE A 18 -2.79 6.39 -3.95
CA PHE A 18 -2.76 7.54 -4.87
C PHE A 18 -1.97 8.70 -4.25
N LEU A 19 -2.26 9.02 -2.98
CA LEU A 19 -1.58 10.08 -2.25
C LEU A 19 -0.08 9.79 -2.07
N ALA A 20 0.28 8.53 -1.76
CA ALA A 20 1.69 8.15 -1.67
C ALA A 20 2.43 8.32 -3.01
N ARG A 21 1.75 8.02 -4.14
CA ARG A 21 2.30 8.22 -5.48
C ARG A 21 2.45 9.71 -5.82
N GLU A 22 1.47 10.53 -5.45
CA GLU A 22 1.53 12.00 -5.62
C GLU A 22 2.64 12.63 -4.78
N LEU A 23 3.00 12.04 -3.64
CA LEU A 23 4.12 12.47 -2.81
C LEU A 23 5.48 11.85 -3.21
N GLU A 24 5.52 11.08 -4.31
CA GLU A 24 6.72 10.37 -4.79
C GLU A 24 7.33 9.40 -3.76
N ILE A 25 6.47 8.83 -2.90
CA ILE A 25 6.82 7.84 -1.88
C ILE A 25 6.76 6.43 -2.49
N CYS A 26 7.75 5.60 -2.19
CA CYS A 26 7.71 4.17 -2.52
C CYS A 26 6.64 3.49 -1.65
N TYR A 27 5.53 3.08 -2.27
CA TYR A 27 4.41 2.46 -1.57
C TYR A 27 4.29 0.97 -1.88
N ALA A 28 4.12 0.17 -0.85
CA ALA A 28 3.76 -1.24 -0.94
C ALA A 28 2.81 -1.58 0.21
N SER A 29 1.79 -2.39 -0.07
CA SER A 29 0.81 -2.82 0.93
C SER A 29 1.02 -4.29 1.28
N ILE A 30 0.99 -4.63 2.58
CA ILE A 30 0.88 -6.00 3.05
C ILE A 30 -0.56 -6.20 3.56
N SER A 31 -1.27 -7.15 2.97
CA SER A 31 -2.64 -7.47 3.35
C SER A 31 -2.73 -8.88 3.89
N PHE A 32 -3.44 -9.07 5.01
CA PHE A 32 -3.81 -10.38 5.50
C PHE A 32 -5.26 -10.67 5.13
N VAL A 33 -5.57 -11.94 4.87
CA VAL A 33 -6.92 -12.38 4.56
C VAL A 33 -7.64 -12.70 5.86
N SER A 34 -8.52 -11.81 6.31
CA SER A 34 -9.31 -11.97 7.53
C SER A 34 -10.45 -12.96 7.35
N ASN A 35 -11.12 -12.92 6.20
CA ASN A 35 -12.34 -13.67 5.93
C ASN A 35 -12.66 -13.68 4.42
N MET A 36 -13.62 -14.50 4.01
CA MET A 36 -14.14 -14.49 2.64
C MET A 36 -15.05 -13.28 2.46
N ALA A 37 -14.77 -12.39 1.50
CA ALA A 37 -15.51 -11.13 1.33
C ALA A 37 -17.05 -11.30 1.31
N ALA A 38 -17.78 -10.20 1.57
CA ALA A 38 -19.24 -10.21 1.53
C ALA A 38 -19.77 -10.79 0.21
N GLY A 39 -20.75 -11.70 0.30
CA GLY A 39 -21.29 -12.45 -0.84
C GLY A 39 -20.58 -13.77 -1.16
N LEU A 40 -19.45 -14.08 -0.50
CA LEU A 40 -18.78 -15.39 -0.57
C LEU A 40 -18.97 -16.25 0.69
N GLN A 41 -19.55 -15.68 1.75
CA GLN A 41 -19.93 -16.37 2.98
C GLN A 41 -21.26 -15.85 3.54
N ARG A 42 -21.87 -16.63 4.45
CA ARG A 42 -23.22 -16.35 4.97
C ARG A 42 -23.25 -15.25 6.04
N THR A 43 -22.22 -15.17 6.88
CA THR A 43 -22.13 -14.22 8.00
C THR A 43 -20.78 -13.54 7.99
N LEU A 44 -20.75 -12.29 8.42
CA LEU A 44 -19.52 -11.50 8.47
C LEU A 44 -19.55 -10.69 9.77
N SER A 45 -18.64 -10.99 10.68
CA SER A 45 -18.54 -10.26 11.95
C SER A 45 -17.22 -9.52 12.06
N ALA A 46 -17.25 -8.32 12.67
CA ALA A 46 -16.04 -7.58 12.98
C ALA A 46 -15.12 -8.33 13.96
N LYS A 47 -15.72 -9.17 14.83
CA LYS A 47 -14.99 -9.95 15.82
C LYS A 47 -14.09 -11.01 15.18
N GLU A 48 -14.57 -11.72 14.16
CA GLU A 48 -13.76 -12.69 13.39
C GLU A 48 -12.53 -12.02 12.77
N VAL A 49 -12.71 -10.80 12.25
CA VAL A 49 -11.62 -10.01 11.65
C VAL A 49 -10.58 -9.63 12.70
N GLU A 50 -11.02 -9.19 13.89
CA GLU A 50 -10.13 -8.83 15.00
C GLU A 50 -9.33 -10.04 15.50
N GLU A 51 -10.00 -11.18 15.70
CA GLU A 51 -9.36 -12.42 16.14
C GLU A 51 -8.31 -12.89 15.14
N LYS A 52 -8.65 -12.91 13.83
CA LYS A 52 -7.71 -13.27 12.78
C LYS A 52 -6.55 -12.28 12.66
N GLY A 53 -6.82 -11.00 12.86
CA GLY A 53 -5.79 -9.95 12.94
C GLY A 53 -4.80 -10.21 14.06
N ARG A 54 -5.28 -10.59 15.26
CA ARG A 54 -4.43 -10.91 16.41
C ARG A 54 -3.57 -12.15 16.16
N GLU A 55 -4.14 -13.20 15.58
CA GLU A 55 -3.40 -14.42 15.19
C GLU A 55 -2.30 -14.12 14.16
N THR A 56 -2.63 -13.30 13.16
CA THR A 56 -1.72 -13.03 12.04
C THR A 56 -0.68 -11.94 12.37
N GLY A 57 -0.92 -11.14 13.42
CA GLY A 57 -0.06 -10.02 13.81
C GLY A 57 1.39 -10.42 14.08
N GLN A 58 1.64 -11.58 14.70
CA GLN A 58 3.00 -12.05 14.94
C GLN A 58 3.76 -12.35 13.63
N ILE A 59 3.05 -12.90 12.64
CA ILE A 59 3.61 -13.20 11.32
C ILE A 59 3.91 -11.90 10.57
N LEU A 60 2.97 -10.94 10.61
CA LEU A 60 3.14 -9.62 9.98
C LEU A 60 4.35 -8.87 10.56
N ASN A 61 4.51 -8.87 11.89
CA ASN A 61 5.67 -8.23 12.53
C ASN A 61 7.00 -8.83 12.06
N LYS A 62 7.09 -10.16 11.97
CA LYS A 62 8.29 -10.84 11.45
C LYS A 62 8.58 -10.43 10.00
N ILE A 63 7.56 -10.43 9.14
CA ILE A 63 7.70 -10.02 7.74
C ILE A 63 8.16 -8.57 7.65
N LEU A 64 7.58 -7.66 8.44
CA LEU A 64 7.93 -6.25 8.44
C LEU A 64 9.38 -6.01 8.84
N ILE A 65 9.86 -6.65 9.91
CA ILE A 65 11.26 -6.53 10.36
C ILE A 65 12.22 -7.01 9.27
N GLU A 66 11.95 -8.19 8.71
CA GLU A 66 12.78 -8.76 7.63
C GLU A 66 12.73 -7.94 6.35
N ALA A 67 11.56 -7.38 6.01
CA ALA A 67 11.40 -6.54 4.83
C ALA A 67 12.19 -5.24 4.98
N ILE A 68 12.08 -4.55 6.13
CA ILE A 68 12.82 -3.32 6.41
C ILE A 68 14.33 -3.55 6.30
N GLY A 69 14.84 -4.66 6.85
CA GLY A 69 16.27 -5.00 6.74
C GLY A 69 16.76 -5.32 5.32
N LYS A 70 15.85 -5.57 4.37
CA LYS A 70 16.15 -5.86 2.95
C LYS A 70 15.88 -4.69 2.02
N ILE A 71 15.28 -3.60 2.51
CA ILE A 71 15.05 -2.41 1.71
C ILE A 71 16.41 -1.74 1.46
N PRO A 72 16.80 -1.50 0.19
CA PRO A 72 18.04 -0.81 -0.12
C PRO A 72 17.99 0.66 0.35
N ASP A 73 19.14 1.22 0.71
CA ASP A 73 19.27 2.64 1.08
C ASP A 73 18.94 3.56 -0.11
N GLY A 74 19.25 3.10 -1.32
CA GLY A 74 18.97 3.79 -2.57
C GLY A 74 17.61 3.40 -3.15
N ARG A 75 17.00 4.31 -3.91
CA ARG A 75 15.74 4.07 -4.66
C ARG A 75 15.98 3.68 -6.12
N GLU A 76 17.16 3.14 -6.42
CA GLU A 76 17.58 2.79 -7.77
C GLU A 76 16.61 1.78 -8.40
N GLY A 77 16.16 2.05 -9.62
CA GLY A 77 15.19 1.22 -10.33
C GLY A 77 13.71 1.44 -9.97
N CYS A 78 13.39 2.22 -8.92
CA CYS A 78 12.00 2.52 -8.57
C CYS A 78 11.47 3.75 -9.34
N SER A 79 10.30 3.61 -9.98
CA SER A 79 9.66 4.71 -10.73
C SER A 79 8.94 5.73 -9.84
N CYS A 80 8.70 5.42 -8.55
CA CYS A 80 7.92 6.27 -7.65
C CYS A 80 8.59 7.63 -7.42
N GLY A 81 9.92 7.68 -7.31
CA GLY A 81 10.66 8.93 -7.08
C GLY A 81 10.67 9.92 -8.25
N ARG A 82 10.02 9.58 -9.37
CA ARG A 82 9.85 10.45 -10.55
C ARG A 82 8.39 10.50 -11.02
N ALA A 83 7.45 10.09 -10.16
CA ALA A 83 6.05 9.96 -10.52
C ALA A 83 5.42 11.29 -10.98
N LEU A 84 5.88 12.43 -10.44
CA LEU A 84 5.35 13.75 -10.78
C LEU A 84 5.99 14.38 -12.00
N ALA A 85 7.12 13.86 -12.48
CA ALA A 85 7.94 14.49 -13.52
C ALA A 85 7.17 14.84 -14.81
N GLN A 86 6.10 14.11 -15.11
CA GLN A 86 5.25 14.31 -16.28
C GLN A 86 3.75 14.48 -15.95
N ALA A 87 3.39 14.60 -14.67
CA ALA A 87 2.00 14.68 -14.23
C ALA A 87 1.55 16.10 -13.86
N GLN A 88 2.49 17.03 -13.65
CA GLN A 88 2.20 18.40 -13.22
C GLN A 88 1.79 19.28 -14.41
N LEU A 89 0.60 19.89 -14.32
CA LEU A 89 0.11 20.88 -15.30
C LEU A 89 0.58 22.30 -14.98
N ASN A 90 0.78 22.62 -13.70
CA ASN A 90 1.23 23.92 -13.22
C ASN A 90 2.50 23.74 -12.39
N LYS A 91 3.67 23.85 -13.02
CA LYS A 91 4.93 23.92 -12.27
C LYS A 91 5.13 25.38 -11.84
N PRO A 92 5.08 25.75 -10.55
CA PRO A 92 5.68 27.00 -10.14
C PRO A 92 7.16 26.92 -10.51
N GLU A 93 7.72 27.98 -11.10
CA GLU A 93 9.14 28.08 -11.39
C GLU A 93 9.91 27.92 -10.07
N VAL A 94 10.38 26.70 -9.79
CA VAL A 94 11.32 26.45 -8.70
C VAL A 94 12.61 27.10 -9.15
N LYS A 95 12.88 28.32 -8.67
CA LYS A 95 14.22 28.91 -8.76
C LYS A 95 15.18 27.90 -8.16
N GLU A 96 16.10 27.39 -8.98
CA GLU A 96 17.29 26.71 -8.48
C GLU A 96 17.95 27.64 -7.46
N GLN A 97 17.77 27.35 -6.17
CA GLN A 97 18.68 27.84 -5.15
C GLN A 97 20.00 27.08 -5.36
N THR A 98 20.83 27.63 -6.24
CA THR A 98 22.28 27.45 -6.16
C THR A 98 22.74 27.77 -4.74
N CYS A 99 23.67 26.94 -4.28
CA CYS A 99 24.43 27.04 -3.04
C CYS A 99 24.83 28.48 -2.67
#